data_AF-A0A949A271-F1
#
_entry.id   AF-A0A949A271-F1
#
_cell.length_a   1.000
_cell.length_b   1.000
_cell.length_c   1.000
_cell.angle_alpha   90.00
_cell.angle_beta   90.00
_cell.angle_gamma   90.00
#
_symmetry.space_group_name_H-M   'P 1'
#
loop_
_entity.id
_entity.type
_entity.pdbx_description
1 polymer ?
#
loop_
_entity_poly.entity_id
_entity_poly.type
_entity_poly.pdbx_seq_one_letter_code
_entity_poly.pdbx_strand_id
1 'polypeptide(L)'
;MKKNNSQYISELRQDPVSGDWMIVATGRAKKPNSFIGGRQKFEQKISDCPFENPQITGHSEPLLIYGKGNKWSLQVIKNKFPIIGYGQCPISHKEGPYTVMEGVGFHEIVITRDHKKHLALMPVEKVAEVLKAYQERYIALMDHQCVNYVFIFHNHGKEAGASISHPHSQIIALTVLPSDVKRSLSGAKRYYKEHHKCVHCEMLKCEKKEKNRCVFHNEHFVVFSPFVPRVNFELRIYPRKHQSNFKEITEAERMSLGEALQQALYRLYKGLKDPAYNFFIHTAPCDGRDYKYYHWHIEILPKTNTWAGIELGTGVEIISVKPEEVAKFLRGVKID
;
A
#
# COMPACT_ATOMS: atom_id res chain seq x y z
N MET A 1 -21.80 32.62 36.05
CA MET A 1 -20.81 32.32 34.99
C MET A 1 -20.29 30.90 35.17
N LYS A 2 -20.80 29.92 34.42
CA LYS A 2 -20.21 28.57 34.34
C LYS A 2 -19.74 28.38 32.89
N LYS A 3 -18.43 28.52 32.63
CA LYS A 3 -17.84 28.11 31.37
C LYS A 3 -17.84 26.57 31.36
N ASN A 4 -18.56 25.99 30.40
CA ASN A 4 -18.61 24.56 30.15
C ASN A 4 -17.19 23.98 30.02
N ASN A 5 -16.86 23.03 30.90
CA ASN A 5 -15.81 22.04 30.66
C ASN A 5 -16.27 21.19 29.47
N SER A 6 -15.91 21.57 28.23
CA SER A 6 -16.06 20.65 27.10
C SER A 6 -15.07 19.52 27.32
N GLN A 7 -15.58 18.38 27.80
CA GLN A 7 -14.80 17.20 28.15
C GLN A 7 -14.08 16.70 26.89
N TYR A 8 -12.75 16.82 26.88
CA TYR A 8 -11.85 16.39 25.80
C TYR A 8 -11.79 14.85 25.72
N ILE A 9 -12.93 14.18 25.53
CA ILE A 9 -13.00 12.71 25.49
C ILE A 9 -12.63 12.24 24.08
N SER A 10 -11.48 11.56 23.98
CA SER A 10 -11.06 10.88 22.77
C SER A 10 -11.86 9.59 22.57
N GLU A 11 -12.03 9.15 21.33
CA GLU A 11 -12.73 7.91 20.99
C GLU A 11 -11.70 6.80 20.74
N LEU A 12 -11.94 5.61 21.30
CA LEU A 12 -11.18 4.40 20.99
C LEU A 12 -11.93 3.58 19.96
N ARG A 13 -11.25 3.15 18.90
CA ARG A 13 -11.80 2.25 17.89
C ARG A 13 -10.91 1.03 17.76
N GLN A 14 -11.52 -0.12 17.48
CA GLN A 14 -10.81 -1.39 17.32
C GLN A 14 -10.97 -1.90 15.90
N ASP A 15 -9.87 -2.34 15.28
CA ASP A 15 -9.93 -3.03 13.99
C ASP A 15 -10.41 -4.47 14.18
N PRO A 16 -11.53 -4.92 13.56
CA PRO A 16 -12.00 -6.29 13.70
C PRO A 16 -11.04 -7.32 13.09
N VAL A 17 -10.14 -6.91 12.20
CA VAL A 17 -9.14 -7.80 11.59
C VAL A 17 -7.97 -7.99 12.55
N SER A 18 -7.18 -6.95 12.82
CA SER A 18 -5.99 -7.11 13.65
C SER A 18 -6.29 -7.28 15.15
N GLY A 19 -7.40 -6.72 15.63
CA GLY A 19 -7.72 -6.57 17.04
C GLY A 19 -7.05 -5.36 17.70
N ASP A 20 -6.29 -4.58 16.94
CA ASP A 20 -5.56 -3.40 17.43
C ASP A 20 -6.53 -2.27 17.76
N TRP A 21 -6.22 -1.53 18.83
CA TRP A 21 -6.94 -0.32 19.23
C TRP A 21 -6.22 0.92 18.72
N MET A 22 -7.01 1.93 18.36
CA MET A 22 -6.51 3.24 17.94
C MET A 22 -7.25 4.37 18.68
N ILE A 23 -6.62 5.55 18.75
CA ILE A 23 -7.18 6.74 19.40
C ILE A 23 -7.56 7.78 18.35
N VAL A 24 -8.85 8.14 18.31
CA VAL A 24 -9.33 9.33 17.61
C VAL A 24 -9.29 10.50 18.60
N ALA A 25 -8.25 11.32 18.52
CA ALA A 25 -8.01 12.43 19.45
C ALA A 25 -8.87 13.65 19.09
N THR A 26 -10.18 13.55 19.28
CA THR A 26 -11.19 14.60 19.03
C THR A 26 -10.85 15.92 19.75
N GLY A 27 -10.24 15.84 20.92
CA GLY A 27 -9.80 16.99 21.71
C GLY A 27 -8.62 17.79 21.12
N ARG A 28 -7.87 17.18 20.21
CA ARG A 28 -6.80 17.81 19.42
C ARG A 28 -7.15 17.80 17.94
N ALA A 29 -8.45 17.81 17.63
CA ALA A 29 -8.94 17.68 16.27
C ALA A 29 -8.33 18.77 15.39
N LYS A 30 -7.68 18.32 14.34
CA LYS A 30 -7.10 19.17 13.30
C LYS A 30 -8.09 19.27 12.14
N LYS A 31 -8.15 20.43 11.49
CA LYS A 31 -8.84 20.54 10.20
C LYS A 31 -8.00 19.83 9.12
N PRO A 32 -8.60 19.19 8.10
CA PRO A 32 -7.86 18.60 6.98
C PRO A 32 -6.79 19.54 6.39
N ASN A 33 -7.11 20.82 6.23
CA ASN A 33 -6.20 21.83 5.68
C ASN A 33 -4.93 22.06 6.51
N SER A 34 -4.89 21.67 7.78
CA SER A 34 -3.68 21.81 8.61
C SER A 34 -2.56 20.83 8.24
N PHE A 35 -2.87 19.84 7.39
CA PHE A 35 -1.89 18.90 6.82
C PHE A 35 -1.31 19.39 5.49
N ILE A 36 -1.80 20.53 4.97
CA ILE A 36 -1.27 21.19 3.79
C ILE A 36 -0.06 22.02 4.24
N GLY A 37 1.15 21.65 3.82
CA GLY A 37 2.37 22.34 4.28
C GLY A 37 3.58 22.09 3.39
N GLY A 38 4.52 23.04 3.41
CA GLY A 38 5.70 23.10 2.52
C GLY A 38 6.70 21.99 2.79
N ARG A 39 6.52 20.87 2.10
CA ARG A 39 7.54 19.82 2.03
C ARG A 39 8.54 20.17 0.94
N GLN A 40 9.82 19.91 1.21
CA GLN A 40 10.82 20.03 0.16
C GLN A 40 10.51 19.04 -0.95
N LYS A 41 10.51 19.52 -2.19
CA LYS A 41 10.43 18.65 -3.35
C LYS A 41 11.63 17.71 -3.35
N PHE A 42 11.36 16.42 -3.43
CA PHE A 42 12.38 15.40 -3.58
C PHE A 42 12.67 15.21 -5.06
N GLU A 43 13.58 16.03 -5.60
CA GLU A 43 13.95 16.00 -7.02
C GLU A 43 15.45 15.68 -7.18
N GLN A 44 15.75 14.73 -8.07
CA GLN A 44 17.10 14.41 -8.52
C GLN A 44 17.29 14.89 -9.96
N LYS A 45 18.51 15.31 -10.33
CA LYS A 45 18.87 15.60 -11.72
C LYS A 45 18.78 14.31 -12.55
N ILE A 46 18.21 14.43 -13.76
CA ILE A 46 18.09 13.33 -14.74
C ILE A 46 19.47 12.73 -15.05
N SER A 47 20.51 13.58 -15.20
CA SER A 47 21.89 13.14 -15.49
C SER A 47 22.46 12.18 -14.45
N ASP A 48 22.01 12.29 -13.21
CA ASP A 48 22.56 11.55 -12.07
C ASP A 48 21.65 10.37 -11.68
N CYS A 49 20.54 10.20 -12.39
CA CYS A 49 19.53 9.20 -12.09
C CYS A 49 19.93 7.83 -12.66
N PRO A 50 20.08 6.80 -11.82
CA PRO A 50 20.42 5.47 -12.32
C PRO A 50 19.30 4.84 -13.15
N PHE A 51 18.05 5.29 -12.97
CA PHE A 51 16.86 4.72 -13.60
C PHE A 51 16.51 5.33 -14.95
N GLU A 52 17.20 6.40 -15.36
CA GLU A 52 17.11 6.94 -16.73
C GLU A 52 17.65 5.95 -17.76
N ASN A 53 18.75 5.27 -17.45
CA ASN A 53 19.31 4.20 -18.27
C ASN A 53 19.88 3.10 -17.34
N PRO A 54 19.02 2.21 -16.79
CA PRO A 54 19.43 1.23 -15.80
C PRO A 54 20.58 0.34 -16.25
N GLN A 55 20.61 -0.05 -17.52
CA GLN A 55 21.64 -0.94 -18.07
C GLN A 55 23.02 -0.26 -18.13
N ILE A 56 23.06 1.05 -18.42
CA ILE A 56 24.32 1.81 -18.43
C ILE A 56 24.86 1.99 -17.01
N THR A 57 23.97 2.08 -16.01
CA THR A 57 24.35 2.23 -14.60
C THR A 57 24.62 0.89 -13.89
N GLY A 58 24.72 -0.19 -14.67
CA GLY A 58 25.16 -1.51 -14.23
C GLY A 58 24.05 -2.35 -13.59
N HIS A 59 22.77 -2.08 -13.90
CA HIS A 59 21.71 -3.05 -13.66
C HIS A 59 21.73 -4.15 -14.73
N SER A 60 21.28 -5.34 -14.35
CA SER A 60 21.15 -6.48 -15.27
C SER A 60 20.11 -6.20 -16.37
N GLU A 61 20.08 -7.10 -17.36
CA GLU A 61 18.98 -7.14 -18.32
C GLU A 61 17.61 -7.17 -17.61
N PRO A 62 16.60 -6.48 -18.17
CA PRO A 62 15.26 -6.46 -17.59
C PRO A 62 14.65 -7.87 -17.51
N LEU A 63 14.05 -8.17 -16.37
CA LEU A 63 13.19 -9.34 -16.16
C LEU A 63 11.86 -9.19 -16.92
N LEU A 64 11.44 -7.94 -17.15
CA LEU A 64 10.27 -7.57 -17.93
C LEU A 64 10.51 -6.19 -18.54
N ILE A 65 10.09 -5.99 -19.79
CA ILE A 65 10.17 -4.70 -20.46
C ILE A 65 8.94 -4.50 -21.32
N TYR A 66 8.33 -3.32 -21.21
CA TYR A 66 7.26 -2.88 -22.11
C TYR A 66 7.78 -1.81 -23.05
N GLY A 67 7.53 -1.98 -24.35
CA GLY A 67 8.09 -1.17 -25.44
C GLY A 67 9.29 -1.84 -26.12
N LYS A 68 9.98 -1.11 -27.02
CA LYS A 68 11.11 -1.64 -27.80
C LYS A 68 12.29 -0.67 -27.78
N GLY A 69 13.51 -1.21 -27.58
CA GLY A 69 14.74 -0.43 -27.53
C GLY A 69 14.66 0.71 -26.52
N ASN A 70 15.08 1.92 -26.91
CA ASN A 70 15.06 3.11 -26.06
C ASN A 70 13.65 3.73 -25.86
N LYS A 71 12.61 3.16 -26.49
CA LYS A 71 11.22 3.62 -26.36
C LYS A 71 10.41 2.74 -25.40
N TRP A 72 11.05 2.24 -24.35
CA TRP A 72 10.37 1.50 -23.30
C TRP A 72 9.51 2.44 -22.45
N SER A 73 8.39 1.93 -21.93
CA SER A 73 7.52 2.66 -21.00
C SER A 73 7.65 2.19 -19.57
N LEU A 74 8.00 0.91 -19.39
CA LEU A 74 8.26 0.29 -18.10
C LEU A 74 9.37 -0.77 -18.22
N GLN A 75 10.21 -0.88 -17.19
CA GLN A 75 11.14 -1.98 -17.00
C GLN A 75 11.00 -2.57 -15.59
N VAL A 76 11.13 -3.88 -15.47
CA VAL A 76 11.39 -4.56 -14.20
C VAL A 76 12.80 -5.12 -14.23
N ILE A 77 13.60 -4.78 -13.23
CA ILE A 77 14.99 -5.21 -13.09
C ILE A 77 15.23 -5.80 -11.70
N LYS A 78 16.31 -6.57 -11.54
CA LYS A 78 16.77 -6.97 -10.21
C LYS A 78 17.29 -5.74 -9.45
N ASN A 79 17.01 -5.69 -8.15
CA ASN A 79 17.61 -4.67 -7.29
C ASN A 79 19.12 -4.93 -7.21
N LYS A 80 19.94 -3.89 -7.46
CA LYS A 80 21.41 -3.96 -7.41
C LYS A 80 21.93 -4.17 -5.98
N PHE A 81 21.16 -3.75 -4.98
CA PHE A 81 21.44 -3.89 -3.55
C PHE A 81 20.29 -4.61 -2.86
N PRO A 82 20.11 -5.92 -3.14
CA PRO A 82 18.93 -6.63 -2.67
C PRO A 82 19.04 -6.92 -1.16
N ILE A 83 17.99 -6.58 -0.41
CA ILE A 83 17.89 -6.92 1.03
C ILE A 83 17.76 -8.43 1.31
N ILE A 84 17.40 -9.23 0.29
CA ILE A 84 17.33 -10.68 0.30
C ILE A 84 17.88 -11.23 -1.01
N GLY A 85 18.71 -12.26 -0.96
CA GLY A 85 19.44 -12.78 -2.11
C GLY A 85 18.75 -13.97 -2.78
N TYR A 86 19.06 -14.20 -4.05
CA TYR A 86 18.68 -15.45 -4.71
C TYR A 86 19.59 -16.60 -4.26
N GLY A 87 19.01 -17.77 -3.98
CA GLY A 87 19.75 -18.92 -3.49
C GLY A 87 18.90 -20.18 -3.39
N GLN A 88 19.47 -21.22 -2.79
CA GLN A 88 18.74 -22.44 -2.45
C GLN A 88 17.72 -22.16 -1.35
N CYS A 89 16.69 -22.99 -1.27
CA CYS A 89 15.68 -22.91 -0.23
C CYS A 89 16.33 -22.92 1.17
N PRO A 90 16.08 -21.89 2.00
CA PRO A 90 16.81 -21.76 3.25
C PRO A 90 16.31 -22.80 4.25
N ILE A 91 17.24 -23.42 4.96
CA ILE A 91 16.94 -24.32 6.08
C ILE A 91 17.09 -23.51 7.36
N SER A 92 16.08 -23.53 8.22
CA SER A 92 16.16 -22.87 9.52
C SER A 92 16.91 -23.72 10.53
N HIS A 93 17.77 -23.11 11.35
CA HIS A 93 18.41 -23.74 12.50
C HIS A 93 18.14 -22.94 13.79
N LYS A 94 18.58 -23.50 14.92
CA LYS A 94 18.45 -22.88 16.24
C LYS A 94 19.78 -22.32 16.70
N GLU A 95 19.72 -21.11 17.26
CA GLU A 95 20.80 -20.51 18.03
C GLU A 95 20.21 -20.14 19.41
N GLY A 96 20.35 -21.03 20.38
CA GLY A 96 19.64 -20.91 21.66
C GLY A 96 18.11 -20.85 21.48
N PRO A 97 17.41 -19.82 22.03
CA PRO A 97 15.97 -19.67 21.84
C PRO A 97 15.59 -19.10 20.46
N TYR A 98 16.57 -18.64 19.67
CA TYR A 98 16.35 -17.95 18.40
C TYR A 98 16.27 -18.95 17.24
N THR A 99 15.42 -18.62 16.26
CA THR A 99 15.39 -19.32 14.97
C THR A 99 16.12 -18.44 13.95
N VAL A 100 17.10 -19.00 13.27
CA VAL A 100 17.87 -18.31 12.24
C VAL A 100 17.65 -19.03 10.91
N MET A 101 17.62 -18.26 9.81
CA MET A 101 17.59 -18.78 8.45
C MET A 101 18.26 -17.78 7.52
N GLU A 102 18.80 -18.27 6.40
CA GLU A 102 19.36 -17.40 5.36
C GLU A 102 18.26 -16.54 4.71
N GLY A 103 18.61 -15.29 4.41
CA GLY A 103 17.74 -14.32 3.75
C GLY A 103 17.60 -14.58 2.25
N VAL A 104 16.96 -15.70 1.89
CA VAL A 104 16.75 -16.10 0.50
C VAL A 104 15.40 -15.59 -0.01
N GLY A 105 15.38 -15.10 -1.24
CA GLY A 105 14.20 -14.60 -1.91
C GLY A 105 14.53 -13.84 -3.20
N PHE A 106 13.66 -12.91 -3.57
CA PHE A 106 13.86 -12.06 -4.74
C PHE A 106 13.56 -10.61 -4.40
N HIS A 107 14.33 -9.69 -4.98
CA HIS A 107 14.12 -8.27 -4.82
C HIS A 107 14.23 -7.59 -6.19
N GLU A 108 13.10 -7.08 -6.68
CA GLU A 108 12.95 -6.48 -7.99
C GLU A 108 12.49 -5.03 -7.86
N ILE A 109 12.83 -4.21 -8.86
CA ILE A 109 12.44 -2.81 -8.99
C ILE A 109 11.63 -2.65 -10.27
N VAL A 110 10.47 -2.01 -10.17
CA VAL A 110 9.59 -1.66 -11.29
C VAL A 110 9.76 -0.17 -11.58
N ILE A 111 10.28 0.17 -12.75
CA ILE A 111 10.67 1.53 -13.15
C ILE A 111 9.78 1.97 -14.31
N THR A 112 9.20 3.16 -14.21
CA THR A 112 8.47 3.79 -15.34
C THR A 112 9.38 4.76 -16.07
N ARG A 113 9.19 5.01 -17.38
CA ARG A 113 10.15 5.78 -18.17
C ARG A 113 10.24 7.27 -17.80
N ASP A 114 9.12 7.88 -17.42
CA ASP A 114 9.06 9.32 -17.18
C ASP A 114 9.60 9.66 -15.77
N HIS A 115 10.73 10.37 -15.71
CA HIS A 115 11.39 10.79 -14.47
C HIS A 115 10.50 11.62 -13.53
N LYS A 116 9.50 12.33 -14.07
CA LYS A 116 8.73 13.36 -13.36
C LYS A 116 7.26 13.02 -13.16
N LYS A 117 6.69 12.12 -13.97
CA LYS A 117 5.30 11.71 -13.80
C LYS A 117 5.20 10.52 -12.87
N HIS A 118 4.89 10.77 -11.60
CA HIS A 118 4.55 9.72 -10.64
C HIS A 118 3.12 9.20 -10.86
N LEU A 119 2.77 8.08 -10.22
CA LEU A 119 1.49 7.37 -10.42
C LEU A 119 0.25 8.26 -10.29
N ALA A 120 0.28 9.26 -9.40
CA ALA A 120 -0.80 10.23 -9.24
C ALA A 120 -1.07 11.08 -10.51
N LEU A 121 -0.04 11.32 -11.32
CA LEU A 121 -0.06 12.21 -12.49
C LEU A 121 -0.05 11.45 -13.83
N MET A 122 -0.04 10.13 -13.78
CA MET A 122 -0.09 9.29 -14.97
C MET A 122 -1.54 9.16 -15.49
N PRO A 123 -1.72 9.02 -16.81
CA PRO A 123 -2.97 8.51 -17.37
C PRO A 123 -3.33 7.15 -16.78
N VAL A 124 -4.62 6.85 -16.69
CA VAL A 124 -5.15 5.60 -16.10
C VAL A 124 -4.55 4.37 -16.78
N GLU A 125 -4.36 4.40 -18.09
CA GLU A 125 -3.79 3.31 -18.88
C GLU A 125 -2.35 3.00 -18.48
N LYS A 126 -1.58 4.03 -18.09
CA LYS A 126 -0.20 3.86 -17.62
C LYS A 126 -0.13 3.35 -16.19
N VAL A 127 -1.08 3.73 -15.32
CA VAL A 127 -1.20 3.11 -14.00
C VAL A 127 -1.60 1.64 -14.13
N ALA A 128 -2.51 1.31 -15.04
CA ALA A 128 -2.89 -0.07 -15.34
C ALA A 128 -1.73 -0.89 -15.95
N GLU A 129 -0.88 -0.29 -16.79
CA GLU A 129 0.36 -0.90 -17.29
C GLU A 129 1.34 -1.24 -16.15
N VAL A 130 1.48 -0.37 -15.15
CA VAL A 130 2.27 -0.65 -13.94
C VAL A 130 1.68 -1.81 -13.14
N LEU A 131 0.36 -1.83 -12.93
CA LEU A 131 -0.34 -2.92 -12.24
C LEU A 131 -0.24 -4.24 -12.99
N LYS A 132 -0.20 -4.21 -14.33
CA LYS A 132 0.05 -5.38 -15.18
C LYS A 132 1.45 -5.94 -14.91
N ALA A 133 2.47 -5.09 -14.86
CA ALA A 133 3.83 -5.51 -14.52
C ALA A 133 3.90 -6.11 -13.12
N TYR A 134 3.22 -5.53 -12.12
CA TYR A 134 3.13 -6.12 -10.79
C TYR A 134 2.53 -7.52 -10.82
N GLN A 135 1.41 -7.71 -11.53
CA GLN A 135 0.73 -8.99 -11.61
C GLN A 135 1.57 -10.06 -12.33
N GLU A 136 2.22 -9.71 -13.44
CA GLU A 136 3.10 -10.63 -14.18
C GLU A 136 4.29 -11.08 -13.34
N ARG A 137 4.94 -10.14 -12.64
CA ARG A 137 6.06 -10.48 -11.75
C ARG A 137 5.59 -11.24 -10.51
N TYR A 138 4.45 -10.88 -9.94
CA TYR A 138 3.84 -11.62 -8.84
C TYR A 138 3.59 -13.08 -9.19
N ILE A 139 2.99 -13.34 -10.36
CA ILE A 139 2.72 -14.70 -10.85
C ILE A 139 4.04 -15.45 -11.11
N ALA A 140 5.03 -14.81 -11.73
CA ALA A 140 6.33 -15.43 -11.96
C ALA A 140 7.06 -15.79 -10.65
N LEU A 141 6.92 -14.95 -9.62
CA LEU A 141 7.60 -15.14 -8.33
C LEU A 141 6.90 -16.16 -7.44
N MET A 142 5.58 -16.26 -7.48
CA MET A 142 4.82 -17.18 -6.62
C MET A 142 5.03 -18.65 -6.99
N ASP A 143 5.44 -18.95 -8.22
CA ASP A 143 5.70 -20.32 -8.69
C ASP A 143 7.08 -20.86 -8.21
N HIS A 144 7.91 -20.03 -7.58
CA HIS A 144 9.16 -20.49 -6.98
C HIS A 144 8.89 -21.26 -5.68
N GLN A 145 9.42 -22.49 -5.61
CA GLN A 145 9.18 -23.48 -4.55
C GLN A 145 9.25 -22.95 -3.10
N CYS A 146 10.13 -21.98 -2.85
CA CYS A 146 10.42 -21.51 -1.50
C CYS A 146 9.90 -20.10 -1.21
N VAL A 147 9.20 -19.50 -2.17
CA VAL A 147 8.51 -18.23 -1.96
C VAL A 147 7.19 -18.51 -1.22
N ASN A 148 7.05 -17.89 -0.05
CA ASN A 148 5.85 -17.96 0.77
C ASN A 148 4.97 -16.72 0.57
N TYR A 149 5.60 -15.55 0.39
CA TYR A 149 4.89 -14.30 0.24
C TYR A 149 5.58 -13.36 -0.75
N VAL A 150 4.82 -12.81 -1.69
CA VAL A 150 5.29 -11.74 -2.59
C VAL A 150 4.68 -10.42 -2.15
N PHE A 151 5.53 -9.50 -1.71
CA PHE A 151 5.15 -8.19 -1.21
C PHE A 151 5.46 -7.12 -2.26
N ILE A 152 4.42 -6.43 -2.73
CA ILE A 152 4.53 -5.32 -3.68
C ILE A 152 4.27 -4.02 -2.94
N PHE A 153 5.20 -3.07 -3.04
CA PHE A 153 5.08 -1.77 -2.40
C PHE A 153 5.69 -0.64 -3.21
N HIS A 154 5.30 0.59 -2.86
CA HIS A 154 5.76 1.81 -3.50
C HIS A 154 6.03 2.88 -2.44
N ASN A 155 7.13 3.60 -2.63
CA ASN A 155 7.55 4.70 -1.75
C ASN A 155 7.62 5.98 -2.59
N HIS A 156 6.76 6.95 -2.27
CA HIS A 156 6.76 8.26 -2.91
C HIS A 156 7.24 9.33 -1.94
N GLY A 157 8.31 10.04 -2.31
CA GLY A 157 8.90 11.11 -1.50
C GLY A 157 9.88 10.63 -0.41
N LYS A 158 10.80 11.52 -0.03
CA LYS A 158 11.90 11.21 0.90
C LYS A 158 11.43 10.74 2.27
N GLU A 159 10.37 11.35 2.82
CA GLU A 159 9.79 10.96 4.12
C GLU A 159 9.18 9.56 4.11
N ALA A 160 8.84 9.02 2.94
CA ALA A 160 8.36 7.66 2.76
C ALA A 160 9.49 6.63 2.59
N GLY A 161 10.76 7.07 2.65
CA GLY A 161 11.94 6.21 2.48
C GLY A 161 12.38 6.03 1.03
N ALA A 162 11.90 6.87 0.11
CA ALA A 162 12.42 6.87 -1.27
C ALA A 162 13.87 7.39 -1.27
N SER A 163 14.80 6.60 -1.80
CA SER A 163 16.21 6.98 -1.98
C SER A 163 16.49 7.63 -3.34
N ILE A 164 15.64 7.35 -4.33
CA ILE A 164 15.72 7.86 -5.71
C ILE A 164 14.36 8.49 -6.04
N SER A 165 14.36 9.71 -6.60
CA SER A 165 13.12 10.45 -6.89
C SER A 165 12.36 9.91 -8.10
N HIS A 166 13.06 9.24 -9.01
CA HIS A 166 12.47 8.63 -10.20
C HIS A 166 11.35 7.66 -9.80
N PRO A 167 10.13 7.75 -10.37
CA PRO A 167 9.01 6.90 -9.97
C PRO A 167 9.32 5.42 -10.20
N HIS A 168 9.40 4.69 -9.09
CA HIS A 168 9.62 3.26 -9.07
C HIS A 168 8.88 2.60 -7.91
N SER A 169 8.61 1.32 -8.07
CA SER A 169 8.07 0.44 -7.03
C SER A 169 8.99 -0.75 -6.83
N GLN A 170 8.74 -1.52 -5.79
CA GLN A 170 9.56 -2.67 -5.45
C GLN A 170 8.68 -3.90 -5.24
N ILE A 171 9.23 -5.05 -5.60
CA ILE A 171 8.61 -6.36 -5.41
C ILE A 171 9.62 -7.21 -4.65
N ILE A 172 9.20 -7.75 -3.50
CA ILE A 172 10.04 -8.57 -2.64
C ILE A 172 9.34 -9.90 -2.40
N ALA A 173 9.97 -11.00 -2.82
CA ALA A 173 9.48 -12.36 -2.58
C ALA A 173 10.24 -12.97 -1.40
N LEU A 174 9.51 -13.30 -0.34
CA LEU A 174 10.02 -13.78 0.94
C LEU A 174 9.71 -15.26 1.15
N THR A 175 10.63 -15.96 1.81
CA THR A 175 10.45 -17.34 2.27
C THR A 175 9.62 -17.44 3.55
N VAL A 176 9.48 -16.33 4.27
CA VAL A 176 8.67 -16.21 5.48
C VAL A 176 7.40 -15.39 5.24
N LEU A 177 6.36 -15.68 6.02
CA LEU A 177 5.15 -14.86 6.05
C LEU A 177 5.36 -13.68 7.01
N PRO A 178 5.28 -12.41 6.55
CA PRO A 178 5.47 -11.25 7.41
C PRO A 178 4.46 -11.20 8.56
N SER A 179 4.88 -10.69 9.73
CA SER A 179 4.07 -10.69 10.95
C SER A 179 2.75 -9.94 10.81
N ASP A 180 2.73 -8.79 10.13
CA ASP A 180 1.50 -8.02 9.93
C ASP A 180 0.52 -8.75 9.00
N VAL A 181 1.03 -9.39 7.94
CA VAL A 181 0.23 -10.23 7.04
C VAL A 181 -0.34 -11.43 7.82
N LYS A 182 0.49 -12.09 8.64
CA LYS A 182 0.06 -13.19 9.51
C LYS A 182 -1.05 -12.75 10.47
N ARG A 183 -0.91 -11.57 11.12
CA ARG A 183 -1.94 -11.00 12.01
C ARG A 183 -3.25 -10.75 11.25
N SER A 184 -3.18 -10.14 10.07
CA SER A 184 -4.32 -9.88 9.19
C SER A 184 -5.05 -11.18 8.80
N LEU A 185 -4.31 -12.20 8.34
CA LEU A 185 -4.86 -13.51 7.97
C LEU A 185 -5.49 -14.25 9.15
N SER A 186 -4.82 -14.25 10.31
CA SER A 186 -5.34 -14.87 11.53
C SER A 186 -6.63 -14.21 12.00
N GLY A 187 -6.71 -12.88 11.94
CA GLY A 187 -7.90 -12.10 12.23
C GLY A 187 -9.07 -12.43 11.32
N ALA A 188 -8.84 -12.38 10.01
CA ALA A 188 -9.83 -12.74 9.00
C ALA A 188 -10.32 -14.18 9.16
N LYS A 189 -9.42 -15.13 9.46
CA LYS A 189 -9.76 -16.53 9.71
C LYS A 189 -10.60 -16.71 10.97
N ARG A 190 -10.29 -16.00 12.06
CA ARG A 190 -11.08 -16.02 13.30
C ARG A 190 -12.50 -15.54 13.03
N TYR A 191 -12.65 -14.37 12.43
CA TYR A 191 -13.95 -13.80 12.08
C TYR A 191 -14.76 -14.73 11.16
N TYR A 192 -14.12 -15.34 10.16
CA TYR A 192 -14.78 -16.28 9.26
C TYR A 192 -15.26 -17.55 9.97
N LYS A 193 -14.51 -18.07 10.95
CA LYS A 193 -14.94 -19.23 11.76
C LYS A 193 -16.18 -18.91 12.60
N GLU A 194 -16.25 -17.70 13.15
CA GLU A 194 -17.34 -17.28 14.04
C GLU A 194 -18.60 -16.86 13.27
N HIS A 195 -18.45 -16.20 12.12
CA HIS A 195 -19.56 -15.58 11.40
C HIS A 195 -19.84 -16.20 10.02
N HIS A 196 -19.00 -17.13 9.55
CA HIS A 196 -19.06 -17.71 8.19
C HIS A 196 -19.06 -16.67 7.05
N LYS A 197 -18.47 -15.50 7.31
CA LYS A 197 -18.39 -14.37 6.40
C LYS A 197 -16.98 -13.80 6.39
N CYS A 198 -16.54 -13.25 5.25
CA CYS A 198 -15.29 -12.52 5.18
C CYS A 198 -15.43 -11.15 5.88
N VAL A 199 -14.57 -10.87 6.87
CA VAL A 199 -14.58 -9.62 7.64
C VAL A 199 -14.46 -8.39 6.73
N HIS A 200 -13.56 -8.44 5.74
CA HIS A 200 -13.38 -7.35 4.78
C HIS A 200 -14.63 -7.12 3.93
N CYS A 201 -15.34 -8.19 3.53
CA CYS A 201 -16.60 -8.04 2.81
C CYS A 201 -17.69 -7.36 3.67
N GLU A 202 -17.76 -7.66 4.97
CA GLU A 202 -18.69 -6.98 5.87
C GLU A 202 -18.30 -5.51 6.08
N MET A 203 -17.01 -5.20 6.20
CA MET A 203 -16.52 -3.81 6.21
C MET A 203 -16.97 -3.06 4.94
N LEU A 204 -16.76 -3.66 3.76
CA LEU A 204 -17.18 -3.04 2.49
C LEU A 204 -18.70 -2.85 2.37
N LYS A 205 -19.50 -3.76 2.93
CA LYS A 205 -20.96 -3.58 2.98
C LYS A 205 -21.35 -2.38 3.85
N CYS A 206 -20.68 -2.21 4.99
CA CYS A 206 -20.88 -1.04 5.84
C CYS A 206 -20.53 0.25 5.10
N GLU A 207 -19.37 0.31 4.45
CA GLU A 207 -18.92 1.49 3.71
C GLU A 207 -19.84 1.84 2.52
N LYS A 208 -20.37 0.82 1.83
CA LYS A 208 -21.36 1.02 0.75
C LYS A 208 -22.71 1.52 1.26
N LYS A 209 -23.12 1.12 2.47
CA LYS A 209 -24.40 1.52 3.08
C LYS A 209 -24.32 2.95 3.64
N GLU A 210 -23.27 3.26 4.39
CA GLU A 210 -23.12 4.57 5.03
C GLU A 210 -22.64 5.65 4.06
N LYS A 211 -21.79 5.29 3.09
CA LYS A 211 -21.16 6.16 2.07
C LYS A 211 -20.36 7.36 2.62
N ASN A 212 -20.36 7.60 3.92
CA ASN A 212 -19.72 8.76 4.53
C ASN A 212 -18.19 8.75 4.36
N ARG A 213 -17.56 7.57 4.38
CA ARG A 213 -16.10 7.42 4.22
C ARG A 213 -15.63 6.98 2.82
N CYS A 214 -16.56 6.76 1.88
CA CYS A 214 -16.24 6.41 0.50
C CYS A 214 -15.65 7.61 -0.26
N VAL A 215 -14.45 7.51 -0.82
CA VAL A 215 -13.79 8.58 -1.57
C VAL A 215 -14.05 8.47 -3.07
N PHE A 216 -14.00 7.26 -3.61
CA PHE A 216 -14.22 6.97 -5.02
C PHE A 216 -14.72 5.54 -5.18
N HIS A 217 -15.49 5.26 -6.23
CA HIS A 217 -15.81 3.90 -6.63
C HIS A 217 -16.05 3.82 -8.14
N ASN A 218 -15.75 2.68 -8.73
CA ASN A 218 -16.13 2.35 -10.11
C ASN A 218 -16.81 0.98 -10.14
N GLU A 219 -16.88 0.36 -11.32
CA GLU A 219 -17.54 -0.93 -11.50
C GLU A 219 -16.95 -2.01 -10.59
N HIS A 220 -15.62 -2.06 -10.48
CA HIS A 220 -14.90 -3.17 -9.84
C HIS A 220 -14.28 -2.83 -8.49
N PHE A 221 -14.01 -1.56 -8.19
CA PHE A 221 -13.25 -1.15 -6.99
C PHE A 221 -13.95 -0.05 -6.19
N VAL A 222 -13.62 0.02 -4.91
CA VAL A 222 -14.00 1.10 -4.00
C VAL A 222 -12.78 1.60 -3.24
N VAL A 223 -12.66 2.92 -3.14
CA VAL A 223 -11.65 3.65 -2.37
C VAL A 223 -12.35 4.31 -1.20
N PHE A 224 -11.90 4.09 0.02
CA PHE A 224 -12.48 4.71 1.21
C PHE A 224 -11.42 4.99 2.27
N SER A 225 -11.71 5.92 3.18
CA SER A 225 -10.92 6.10 4.39
C SER A 225 -11.41 5.12 5.46
N PRO A 226 -10.59 4.20 5.98
CA PRO A 226 -11.09 3.14 6.87
C PRO A 226 -11.61 3.73 8.19
N PHE A 227 -12.55 3.04 8.84
CA PHE A 227 -13.08 3.46 10.14
C PHE A 227 -12.00 3.52 11.24
N VAL A 228 -10.99 2.65 11.09
CA VAL A 228 -9.79 2.55 11.95
C VAL A 228 -8.54 2.76 11.08
N PRO A 229 -8.19 4.01 10.74
CA PRO A 229 -6.97 4.29 10.00
C PRO A 229 -5.74 4.34 10.93
N ARG A 230 -4.60 3.96 10.37
CA ARG A 230 -3.29 3.97 11.00
C ARG A 230 -2.62 5.33 10.97
N VAL A 231 -2.92 6.11 9.94
CA VAL A 231 -2.43 7.48 9.75
C VAL A 231 -3.57 8.38 9.28
N ASN A 232 -3.45 9.70 9.49
CA ASN A 232 -4.41 10.62 8.91
C ASN A 232 -4.35 10.48 7.38
N PHE A 233 -5.51 10.54 6.72
CA PHE A 233 -5.62 10.36 5.27
C PHE A 233 -5.24 8.97 4.73
N GLU A 234 -5.19 7.94 5.58
CA GLU A 234 -5.16 6.57 5.06
C GLU A 234 -6.36 6.32 4.14
N LEU A 235 -6.07 5.67 3.00
CA LEU A 235 -7.05 5.17 2.06
C LEU A 235 -6.82 3.69 1.84
N ARG A 236 -7.91 2.94 1.67
CA ARG A 236 -7.87 1.55 1.22
C ARG A 236 -8.64 1.38 -0.07
N ILE A 237 -8.12 0.51 -0.95
CA ILE A 237 -8.75 0.10 -2.20
C ILE A 237 -9.06 -1.38 -2.12
N TYR A 238 -10.33 -1.74 -2.28
CA TYR A 238 -10.78 -3.13 -2.29
C TYR A 238 -11.54 -3.44 -3.58
N PRO A 239 -11.41 -4.67 -4.12
CA PRO A 239 -12.36 -5.15 -5.10
C PRO A 239 -13.75 -5.26 -4.49
N ARG A 240 -14.76 -4.98 -5.32
CA ARG A 240 -16.17 -5.05 -4.92
C ARG A 240 -16.66 -6.50 -4.85
N LYS A 241 -16.08 -7.38 -5.65
CA LYS A 241 -16.25 -8.83 -5.59
C LYS A 241 -15.19 -9.42 -4.68
N HIS A 242 -15.57 -10.45 -3.94
CA HIS A 242 -14.62 -11.13 -3.08
C HIS A 242 -13.57 -11.85 -3.91
N GLN A 243 -12.29 -11.50 -3.68
CA GLN A 243 -11.11 -12.13 -4.25
C GLN A 243 -10.04 -12.19 -3.17
N SER A 244 -9.45 -13.35 -2.95
CA SER A 244 -8.43 -13.52 -1.91
C SER A 244 -7.04 -13.19 -2.42
N ASN A 245 -6.82 -13.27 -3.74
CA ASN A 245 -5.50 -13.17 -4.34
C ASN A 245 -5.46 -12.14 -5.47
N PHE A 246 -4.46 -11.27 -5.45
CA PHE A 246 -4.22 -10.24 -6.47
C PHE A 246 -4.03 -10.84 -7.88
N LYS A 247 -3.55 -12.08 -8.02
CA LYS A 247 -3.42 -12.72 -9.35
C LYS A 247 -4.75 -12.87 -10.09
N GLU A 248 -5.87 -12.88 -9.37
CA GLU A 248 -7.19 -13.18 -9.93
C GLU A 248 -7.79 -12.01 -10.73
N ILE A 249 -7.19 -10.81 -10.67
CA ILE A 249 -7.73 -9.66 -11.39
C ILE A 249 -7.65 -9.88 -12.90
N THR A 250 -8.77 -9.64 -13.56
CA THR A 250 -8.85 -9.67 -15.03
C THR A 250 -8.26 -8.40 -15.65
N GLU A 251 -8.12 -8.37 -16.98
CA GLU A 251 -7.66 -7.16 -17.68
C GLU A 251 -8.59 -5.96 -17.49
N ALA A 252 -9.91 -6.18 -17.54
CA ALA A 252 -10.91 -5.14 -17.30
C ALA A 252 -10.86 -4.63 -15.84
N GLU A 253 -10.79 -5.55 -14.87
CA GLU A 253 -10.63 -5.19 -13.45
C GLU A 253 -9.32 -4.42 -13.22
N ARG A 254 -8.23 -4.80 -13.87
CA ARG A 254 -6.95 -4.09 -13.77
C ARG A 254 -7.03 -2.65 -14.31
N MET A 255 -7.82 -2.38 -15.35
CA MET A 255 -8.06 -1.01 -15.81
C MET A 255 -8.82 -0.20 -14.77
N SER A 256 -9.90 -0.76 -14.21
CA SER A 256 -10.63 -0.14 -13.11
C SER A 256 -9.79 0.03 -11.84
N LEU A 257 -8.85 -0.87 -11.56
CA LEU A 257 -7.92 -0.72 -10.46
C LEU A 257 -6.94 0.43 -10.72
N GLY A 258 -6.46 0.56 -11.96
CA GLY A 258 -5.64 1.69 -12.39
C GLY A 258 -6.33 3.02 -12.16
N GLU A 259 -7.61 3.11 -12.52
CA GLU A 259 -8.44 4.29 -12.27
C GLU A 259 -8.60 4.55 -10.77
N ALA A 260 -8.96 3.53 -9.98
CA ALA A 260 -9.16 3.68 -8.54
C ALA A 260 -7.88 4.12 -7.81
N LEU A 261 -6.73 3.54 -8.17
CA LEU A 261 -5.43 3.91 -7.61
C LEU A 261 -5.04 5.34 -8.03
N GLN A 262 -5.20 5.69 -9.31
CA GLN A 262 -4.94 7.04 -9.80
C GLN A 262 -5.81 8.07 -9.09
N GLN A 263 -7.11 7.81 -8.94
CA GLN A 263 -8.04 8.70 -8.24
C GLN A 263 -7.68 8.88 -6.77
N ALA A 264 -7.30 7.81 -6.08
CA ALA A 264 -6.84 7.88 -4.69
C ALA A 264 -5.58 8.75 -4.56
N LEU A 265 -4.56 8.48 -5.37
CA LEU A 265 -3.28 9.17 -5.32
C LEU A 265 -3.38 10.62 -5.80
N TYR A 266 -4.15 10.90 -6.85
CA TYR A 266 -4.34 12.25 -7.38
C TYR A 266 -5.08 13.16 -6.40
N ARG A 267 -6.10 12.62 -5.71
CA ARG A 267 -6.81 13.37 -4.65
C ARG A 267 -5.89 13.71 -3.48
N LEU A 268 -5.02 12.79 -3.09
CA LEU A 268 -3.97 13.07 -2.10
C LEU A 268 -2.98 14.11 -2.62
N TYR A 269 -2.52 13.97 -3.86
CA TYR A 269 -1.59 14.90 -4.52
C TYR A 269 -2.14 16.33 -4.55
N LYS A 270 -3.35 16.54 -5.08
CA LYS A 270 -3.96 17.88 -5.14
C LYS A 270 -4.41 18.38 -3.77
N GLY A 271 -5.05 17.54 -2.98
CA GLY A 271 -5.63 17.91 -1.69
C GLY A 271 -4.57 18.27 -0.65
N LEU A 272 -3.47 17.52 -0.59
CA LEU A 272 -2.42 17.69 0.42
C LEU A 272 -1.12 18.30 -0.13
N LYS A 273 -1.13 18.75 -1.39
CA LYS A 273 0.04 19.30 -2.11
C LYS A 273 1.22 18.33 -2.14
N ASP A 274 1.01 17.19 -2.79
CA ASP A 274 2.01 16.14 -3.04
C ASP A 274 2.67 15.59 -1.76
N PRO A 275 1.88 14.96 -0.87
CA PRO A 275 2.43 14.38 0.34
C PRO A 275 3.28 13.15 0.01
N ALA A 276 4.33 12.91 0.80
CA ALA A 276 5.01 11.61 0.76
C ALA A 276 4.03 10.51 1.21
N TYR A 277 4.11 9.32 0.61
CA TYR A 277 3.26 8.19 0.96
C TYR A 277 3.94 6.85 0.69
N ASN A 278 3.49 5.83 1.40
CA ASN A 278 3.71 4.44 1.01
C ASN A 278 2.38 3.85 0.55
N PHE A 279 2.40 2.93 -0.41
CA PHE A 279 1.31 1.98 -0.55
C PHE A 279 1.85 0.57 -0.71
N PHE A 280 1.00 -0.40 -0.42
CA PHE A 280 1.33 -1.81 -0.55
C PHE A 280 0.09 -2.62 -0.90
N ILE A 281 0.31 -3.76 -1.56
CA ILE A 281 -0.74 -4.70 -1.94
C ILE A 281 -0.71 -5.87 -0.95
N HIS A 282 -1.76 -5.99 -0.14
CA HIS A 282 -1.99 -7.15 0.72
C HIS A 282 -2.78 -8.19 -0.05
N THR A 283 -2.17 -9.35 -0.27
CA THR A 283 -2.75 -10.49 -1.01
C THR A 283 -2.57 -11.79 -0.24
N ALA A 284 -3.29 -12.85 -0.63
CA ALA A 284 -3.11 -14.17 -0.06
C ALA A 284 -1.67 -14.72 -0.31
N PRO A 285 -1.11 -15.50 0.64
CA PRO A 285 0.18 -16.18 0.49
C PRO A 285 0.26 -17.14 -0.70
N CYS A 286 1.50 -17.50 -1.04
CA CYS A 286 1.86 -18.36 -2.18
C CYS A 286 2.05 -19.84 -1.76
N ASP A 287 1.62 -20.24 -0.56
CA ASP A 287 1.88 -21.56 0.02
C ASP A 287 0.87 -22.66 -0.37
N GLY A 288 0.08 -22.43 -1.41
CA GLY A 288 -0.89 -23.39 -1.94
C GLY A 288 -2.14 -23.61 -1.07
N ARG A 289 -2.30 -22.90 0.05
CA ARG A 289 -3.48 -23.05 0.91
C ARG A 289 -4.67 -22.22 0.43
N ASP A 290 -5.86 -22.62 0.86
CA ASP A 290 -7.09 -21.87 0.64
C ASP A 290 -7.22 -20.68 1.62
N TYR A 291 -7.42 -19.50 1.05
CA TYR A 291 -7.58 -18.24 1.75
C TYR A 291 -8.93 -17.57 1.48
N LYS A 292 -9.99 -18.31 1.13
CA LYS A 292 -11.36 -17.79 0.88
C LYS A 292 -11.98 -16.89 1.97
N TYR A 293 -11.37 -16.83 3.15
CA TYR A 293 -11.76 -15.94 4.25
C TYR A 293 -11.09 -14.55 4.15
N TYR A 294 -10.07 -14.41 3.32
CA TYR A 294 -9.27 -13.21 3.10
C TYR A 294 -9.70 -12.46 1.85
N HIS A 295 -9.46 -11.15 1.83
CA HIS A 295 -9.81 -10.28 0.72
C HIS A 295 -8.61 -9.37 0.44
N TRP A 296 -8.01 -9.53 -0.74
CA TRP A 296 -6.86 -8.72 -1.11
C TRP A 296 -7.25 -7.23 -1.22
N HIS A 297 -6.31 -6.34 -0.93
CA HIS A 297 -6.54 -4.90 -0.98
C HIS A 297 -5.24 -4.11 -1.09
N ILE A 298 -5.36 -2.83 -1.43
CA ILE A 298 -4.26 -1.86 -1.37
C ILE A 298 -4.51 -0.97 -0.15
N GLU A 299 -3.50 -0.72 0.67
CA GLU A 299 -3.54 0.38 1.65
C GLU A 299 -2.53 1.45 1.22
N ILE A 300 -2.92 2.71 1.36
CA ILE A 300 -2.13 3.89 1.07
C ILE A 300 -1.98 4.66 2.37
N LEU A 301 -0.74 4.86 2.79
CA LEU A 301 -0.37 5.53 4.04
C LEU A 301 0.41 6.82 3.74
N PRO A 302 -0.28 7.98 3.65
CA PRO A 302 0.40 9.26 3.58
C PRO A 302 1.19 9.55 4.85
N LYS A 303 2.39 10.12 4.70
CA LYS A 303 3.22 10.57 5.82
C LYS A 303 2.65 11.86 6.39
N THR A 304 1.68 11.76 7.29
CA THR A 304 1.05 12.93 7.93
C THR A 304 1.51 13.17 9.36
N ASN A 305 2.01 12.11 10.00
CA ASN A 305 2.43 12.09 11.39
C ASN A 305 3.78 11.40 11.51
N THR A 306 4.57 11.82 12.49
CA THR A 306 5.73 11.08 12.97
C THR A 306 5.29 10.31 14.21
N TRP A 307 5.46 9.00 14.21
CA TRP A 307 5.19 8.18 15.39
C TRP A 307 6.11 8.56 16.55
N ALA A 308 5.55 8.64 17.75
CA ALA A 308 6.25 9.00 18.97
C ALA A 308 6.08 7.90 20.03
N GLY A 309 6.30 8.22 21.31
CA GLY A 309 6.40 7.22 22.38
C GLY A 309 5.18 6.29 22.53
N ILE A 310 3.95 6.77 22.28
CA ILE A 310 2.76 5.91 22.39
C ILE A 310 2.69 4.95 21.21
N GLU A 311 2.79 5.47 19.98
CA GLU A 311 2.71 4.66 18.77
C GLU A 311 3.88 3.66 18.70
N LEU A 312 5.10 4.10 18.99
CA LEU A 312 6.30 3.26 18.99
C LEU A 312 6.33 2.24 20.13
N GLY A 313 5.84 2.62 21.32
CA GLY A 313 5.92 1.78 22.52
C GLY A 313 4.77 0.79 22.67
N THR A 314 3.58 1.13 22.18
CA THR A 314 2.37 0.31 22.40
C THR A 314 1.73 -0.19 21.10
N GLY A 315 2.08 0.38 19.94
CA GLY A 315 1.39 0.13 18.68
C GLY A 315 0.02 0.80 18.57
N VAL A 316 -0.44 1.54 19.59
CA VAL A 316 -1.70 2.29 19.56
C VAL A 316 -1.51 3.56 18.74
N GLU A 317 -2.10 3.59 17.55
CA GLU A 317 -2.01 4.70 16.62
C GLU A 317 -2.95 5.85 17.01
N ILE A 318 -2.52 7.09 16.76
CA ILE A 318 -3.28 8.30 17.09
C ILE A 318 -3.58 9.10 15.82
N ILE A 319 -4.86 9.35 15.56
CA ILE A 319 -5.30 10.26 14.52
C ILE A 319 -5.93 11.53 15.11
N SER A 320 -5.85 12.61 14.35
CA SER A 320 -6.40 13.92 14.74
C SER A 320 -7.46 14.44 13.76
N VAL A 321 -7.74 13.68 12.69
CA VAL A 321 -8.85 13.94 11.76
C VAL A 321 -9.70 12.70 11.69
N LYS A 322 -11.01 12.86 11.82
CA LYS A 322 -11.96 11.75 11.67
C LYS A 322 -11.93 11.21 10.21
N PRO A 323 -12.00 9.89 9.99
CA PRO A 323 -12.08 9.31 8.64
C PRO A 323 -13.18 9.89 7.77
N GLU A 324 -14.32 10.25 8.37
CA GLU A 324 -15.46 10.86 7.68
C GLU A 324 -15.11 12.24 7.09
N GLU A 325 -14.36 13.04 7.84
CA GLU A 325 -13.91 14.37 7.39
C GLU A 325 -12.78 14.26 6.36
N VAL A 326 -11.88 13.28 6.50
CA VAL A 326 -10.89 12.92 5.48
C VAL A 326 -11.57 12.61 4.16
N ALA A 327 -12.56 11.71 4.18
CA ALA A 327 -13.24 11.29 2.96
C ALA A 327 -14.03 12.44 2.32
N LYS A 328 -14.72 13.25 3.13
CA LYS A 328 -15.41 14.46 2.66
C LYS A 328 -14.45 15.45 2.01
N PHE A 329 -13.30 15.70 2.63
CA PHE A 329 -12.26 16.57 2.08
C PHE A 329 -11.75 16.06 0.74
N LEU A 330 -11.36 14.78 0.65
CA LEU A 330 -10.80 14.20 -0.57
C LEU A 330 -11.82 14.11 -1.72
N ARG A 331 -13.11 13.86 -1.42
CA ARG A 331 -14.19 13.95 -2.42
C ARG A 331 -14.34 15.36 -2.99
N GLY A 332 -14.13 16.39 -2.15
CA GLY A 332 -14.22 17.79 -2.55
C GLY A 332 -13.05 18.29 -3.41
N VAL A 333 -11.98 17.50 -3.55
CA VAL A 333 -10.86 17.81 -4.46
C VAL A 333 -11.35 17.71 -5.90
N LYS A 334 -11.18 18.79 -6.67
CA LYS A 334 -11.49 18.82 -8.10
C LYS A 334 -10.52 17.92 -8.85
N ILE A 335 -11.08 17.07 -9.71
CA ILE A 335 -10.32 16.24 -10.66
C ILE A 335 -10.31 17.02 -11.97
N ASP A 336 -9.13 17.14 -12.58
CA ASP A 336 -8.92 17.83 -13.85
C ASP A 336 -9.04 16.85 -15.01
#